data_AF-A0A845YHA9-F1
#
_entry.id   AF-A0A845YHA9-F1
#
_cell.length_a   1.000
_cell.length_b   1.000
_cell.length_c   1.000
_cell.angle_alpha   90.00
_cell.angle_beta   90.00
_cell.angle_gamma   90.00
#
_symmetry.space_group_name_H-M   'P 1'
#
loop_
_entity.id
_entity.type
_entity.pdbx_description
1 polymer ?
#
loop_
_entity_poly.entity_id
_entity_poly.type
_entity_poly.pdbx_seq_one_letter_code
_entity_poly.pdbx_strand_id
1 'polypeptide(L)'
;MVWFKRSSRLLILATALTLGLAAHVPEQVQAKSSSTSSSSQLSEQGENYHQTIPSPETLISSSFEPPRRPGGPPVNTVSGGRRSGTPCIAKDDGLPIPLVPVSRTGKTTVAETVAEYPTISWYLPKITASSQEPAAVEFILKDENGQKIYSTSYALAQSDAGYVEPGIMRLTIPPFAKIPPLEIGKEYSWKLKVMCDQFDNSSVKYESQEIRLKRVAIDPALENLIQEATPQERFALYRQADVWYETLNTMLELLQQNPNDQELASAWDELLKSVGR
;
A
#
# COMPACT_ATOMS: atom_id res chain seq x y z
N MET A 1 16.48 5.53 -13.11
CA MET A 1 15.85 4.37 -13.78
C MET A 1 15.33 3.44 -12.70
N VAL A 2 14.02 3.48 -12.42
CA VAL A 2 13.39 2.55 -11.48
C VAL A 2 12.68 1.48 -12.31
N TRP A 3 13.02 0.22 -12.09
CA TRP A 3 12.57 -0.91 -12.89
C TRP A 3 11.14 -1.31 -12.51
N PHE A 4 10.23 -1.32 -13.49
CA PHE A 4 8.98 -2.07 -13.40
C PHE A 4 9.30 -3.56 -13.53
N LYS A 5 9.24 -4.31 -12.42
CA LYS A 5 9.48 -5.76 -12.44
C LYS A 5 8.23 -6.47 -12.92
N ARG A 6 8.12 -6.69 -14.24
CA ARG A 6 7.13 -7.60 -14.84
C ARG A 6 7.70 -9.02 -14.85
N SER A 7 6.90 -9.97 -14.37
CA SER A 7 7.22 -11.39 -14.24
C SER A 7 7.67 -11.99 -15.57
N SER A 8 8.91 -12.45 -15.64
CA SER A 8 9.41 -13.34 -16.69
C SER A 8 9.80 -14.65 -16.03
N ARG A 9 9.07 -15.72 -16.36
CA ARG A 9 9.43 -17.09 -15.95
C ARG A 9 10.62 -17.54 -16.77
N LEU A 10 11.83 -17.31 -16.25
CA LEU A 10 13.05 -17.91 -16.75
C LEU A 10 13.54 -18.94 -15.73
N LEU A 11 13.29 -20.21 -16.06
CA LEU A 11 14.00 -21.37 -15.52
C LEU A 11 15.49 -21.20 -15.83
N ILE A 12 16.33 -21.06 -14.80
CA ILE A 12 17.78 -21.21 -14.96
C ILE A 12 18.28 -22.20 -13.92
N LEU A 13 18.91 -23.25 -14.44
CA LEU A 13 19.46 -24.42 -13.80
C LEU A 13 20.51 -24.08 -12.74
N ALA A 14 20.47 -24.81 -11.62
CA ALA A 14 21.50 -24.82 -10.60
C ALA A 14 22.77 -25.49 -11.13
N THR A 15 23.90 -24.79 -11.05
CA THR A 15 25.23 -25.39 -11.11
C THR A 15 25.99 -25.01 -9.86
N ALA A 16 26.19 -25.99 -8.98
CA ALA A 16 27.06 -25.89 -7.83
C ALA A 16 28.53 -25.92 -8.28
N LEU A 17 29.32 -24.93 -7.89
CA LEU A 17 30.77 -25.00 -7.93
C LEU A 17 31.32 -24.54 -6.57
N THR A 18 31.68 -25.52 -5.75
CA THR A 18 32.36 -25.31 -4.47
C THR A 18 33.85 -25.09 -4.72
N LEU A 19 34.36 -23.94 -4.33
CA LEU A 19 35.80 -23.72 -4.13
C LEU A 19 36.00 -23.21 -2.71
N GLY A 20 36.59 -24.09 -1.89
CA GLY A 20 37.02 -23.77 -0.55
C GLY A 20 38.25 -22.87 -0.56
N LEU A 21 38.27 -21.91 0.35
CA LEU A 21 39.50 -21.39 0.91
C LEU A 21 39.37 -21.40 2.43
N ALA A 22 40.20 -22.23 3.05
CA ALA A 22 40.44 -22.24 4.48
C ALA A 22 41.23 -21.00 4.84
N ALA A 23 40.71 -20.18 5.76
CA ALA A 23 41.49 -19.19 6.48
C ALA A 23 41.52 -19.62 7.95
N HIS A 24 42.71 -20.04 8.38
CA HIS A 24 43.06 -20.26 9.78
C HIS A 24 42.90 -18.95 10.56
N VAL A 25 42.16 -19.00 11.67
CA VAL A 25 42.19 -17.96 12.71
C VAL A 25 42.77 -18.61 13.97
N PRO A 26 43.85 -18.06 14.56
CA PRO A 26 44.44 -18.62 15.76
C PRO A 26 43.60 -18.34 17.01
N GLU A 27 43.70 -19.32 17.90
CA GLU A 27 43.06 -19.51 19.20
C GLU A 27 43.64 -18.60 20.31
N GLN A 28 42.97 -18.63 21.46
CA GLN A 28 43.27 -18.05 22.78
C GLN A 28 42.69 -16.63 22.98
N VAL A 29 41.81 -16.39 23.96
CA VAL A 29 42.08 -16.54 25.41
C VAL A 29 40.84 -17.03 26.17
N GLN A 30 41.03 -18.07 27.00
CA GLN A 30 40.12 -18.46 28.07
C GLN A 30 40.14 -17.43 29.21
N ALA A 31 38.97 -16.97 29.66
CA ALA A 31 38.80 -16.42 31.00
C ALA A 31 37.90 -17.35 31.80
N LYS A 32 38.48 -17.85 32.88
CA LYS A 32 37.97 -18.86 33.80
C LYS A 32 36.92 -18.25 34.74
N SER A 33 35.95 -19.07 35.09
CA SER A 33 34.86 -18.87 36.02
C SER A 33 35.29 -18.45 37.44
N SER A 34 34.47 -17.63 38.09
CA SER A 34 34.26 -17.69 39.53
C SER A 34 32.78 -17.61 39.84
N SER A 35 32.31 -18.68 40.48
CA SER A 35 31.01 -18.84 41.10
C SER A 35 30.90 -17.95 42.34
N THR A 36 29.74 -17.32 42.55
CA THR A 36 29.26 -17.07 43.91
C THR A 36 27.75 -17.21 43.93
N SER A 37 27.31 -18.22 44.66
CA SER A 37 25.95 -18.49 45.09
C SER A 37 25.42 -17.38 46.00
N SER A 38 24.14 -17.02 45.85
CA SER A 38 23.31 -16.62 46.99
C SER A 38 21.85 -16.89 46.65
N SER A 39 21.35 -17.93 47.29
CA SER A 39 19.96 -18.32 47.45
C SER A 39 19.18 -17.24 48.20
N SER A 40 17.99 -16.90 47.71
CA SER A 40 16.86 -16.58 48.59
C SER A 40 15.58 -17.16 47.97
N GLN A 41 14.80 -17.79 48.84
CA GLN A 41 13.66 -18.65 48.54
C GLN A 41 12.35 -17.86 48.43
N LEU A 42 11.49 -18.37 47.54
CA LEU A 42 10.03 -18.50 47.57
C LEU A 42 9.13 -17.30 47.94
N SER A 43 8.26 -16.94 46.99
CA SER A 43 6.81 -16.98 47.24
C SER A 43 6.08 -17.42 45.96
N GLU A 44 5.33 -18.51 46.07
CA GLU A 44 4.38 -19.02 45.08
C GLU A 44 3.14 -18.12 45.04
N GLN A 45 2.78 -17.63 43.84
CA GLN A 45 1.41 -17.28 43.49
C GLN A 45 1.29 -17.36 41.96
N GLY A 46 0.98 -18.56 41.49
CA GLY A 46 0.68 -18.81 40.08
C GLY A 46 -0.73 -18.35 39.76
N GLU A 47 -0.86 -17.18 39.16
CA GLU A 47 -2.04 -16.84 38.38
C GLU A 47 -1.80 -17.24 36.92
N ASN A 48 -2.61 -18.21 36.51
CA ASN A 48 -2.66 -18.84 35.22
C ASN A 48 -3.22 -17.87 34.17
N TYR A 49 -2.35 -17.15 33.47
CA TYR A 49 -2.69 -16.46 32.22
C TYR A 49 -2.16 -17.28 31.04
N HIS A 50 -2.85 -18.37 30.72
CA HIS A 50 -2.71 -19.02 29.43
C HIS A 50 -3.38 -18.11 28.38
N GLN A 51 -2.64 -17.12 27.87
CA GLN A 51 -3.03 -16.42 26.65
C GLN A 51 -2.79 -17.36 25.47
N THR A 52 -3.85 -18.03 25.05
CA THR A 52 -3.92 -18.75 23.79
C THR A 52 -3.66 -17.76 22.66
N ILE A 53 -2.49 -17.86 22.03
CA ILE A 53 -2.22 -17.24 20.73
C ILE A 53 -3.19 -17.91 19.74
N PRO A 54 -4.13 -17.19 19.12
CA PRO A 54 -5.02 -17.80 18.16
C PRO A 54 -4.23 -18.26 16.93
N SER A 55 -4.55 -19.46 16.44
CA SER A 55 -3.97 -20.06 15.23
C SER A 55 -4.05 -19.09 14.03
N PRO A 56 -3.04 -19.07 13.13
CA PRO A 56 -2.97 -18.16 11.98
C PRO A 56 -4.21 -18.16 11.06
N GLU A 57 -4.99 -19.25 11.05
CA GLU A 57 -6.25 -19.37 10.30
C GLU A 57 -7.36 -18.41 10.79
N THR A 58 -7.24 -17.88 12.02
CA THR A 58 -8.29 -17.04 12.64
C THR A 58 -8.12 -15.54 12.34
N LEU A 59 -6.96 -15.13 11.83
CA LEU A 59 -6.63 -13.72 11.60
C LEU A 59 -7.15 -13.19 10.26
N ILE A 60 -7.56 -14.07 9.35
CA ILE A 60 -7.97 -13.68 8.00
C ILE A 60 -9.47 -13.32 7.96
N SER A 61 -10.29 -13.91 8.84
CA SER A 61 -11.77 -13.81 8.84
C SER A 61 -12.37 -12.70 9.72
N SER A 62 -11.58 -11.79 10.32
CA SER A 62 -12.18 -10.65 11.04
C SER A 62 -12.57 -9.52 10.10
N SER A 63 -13.88 -9.30 9.96
CA SER A 63 -14.47 -8.25 9.13
C SER A 63 -13.95 -6.87 9.55
N PHE A 64 -13.38 -6.11 8.60
CA PHE A 64 -13.00 -4.71 8.82
C PHE A 64 -14.24 -3.86 9.05
N GLU A 65 -14.25 -3.09 10.15
CA GLU A 65 -15.40 -2.26 10.50
C GLU A 65 -15.02 -0.77 10.42
N PRO A 66 -15.49 -0.04 9.40
CA PRO A 66 -15.15 1.36 9.25
C PRO A 66 -15.79 2.21 10.36
N PRO A 67 -15.20 3.37 10.73
CA PRO A 67 -15.68 4.19 11.83
C PRO A 67 -17.14 4.63 11.64
N ARG A 68 -17.99 4.29 12.61
CA ARG A 68 -19.43 4.58 12.60
C ARG A 68 -19.68 6.01 13.09
N ARG A 69 -20.39 6.83 12.29
CA ARG A 69 -21.07 8.05 12.76
C ARG A 69 -22.53 8.07 12.28
N PRO A 70 -23.46 8.68 13.04
CA PRO A 70 -24.90 8.51 12.80
C PRO A 70 -25.42 9.47 11.72
N GLY A 71 -26.26 8.94 10.82
CA GLY A 71 -27.05 9.74 9.87
C GLY A 71 -27.38 8.98 8.58
N GLY A 72 -28.67 8.85 8.26
CA GLY A 72 -29.20 8.15 7.07
C GLY A 72 -28.89 8.83 5.72
N PRO A 73 -29.31 8.22 4.59
CA PRO A 73 -28.67 8.41 3.28
C PRO A 73 -29.13 9.69 2.55
N PRO A 74 -28.27 10.25 1.67
CA PRO A 74 -28.56 10.08 0.24
C PRO A 74 -27.35 9.80 -0.67
N VAL A 75 -27.69 9.10 -1.76
CA VAL A 75 -26.97 8.87 -3.02
C VAL A 75 -26.59 10.22 -3.64
N ASN A 76 -25.34 10.38 -4.13
CA ASN A 76 -24.95 11.18 -5.32
C ASN A 76 -23.41 11.34 -5.38
N THR A 77 -22.75 10.68 -6.33
CA THR A 77 -21.41 11.08 -6.79
C THR A 77 -21.56 12.25 -7.76
N VAL A 78 -21.01 13.42 -7.40
CA VAL A 78 -21.12 14.63 -8.23
C VAL A 78 -19.99 14.64 -9.27
N SER A 79 -20.36 14.82 -10.54
CA SER A 79 -19.45 14.86 -11.69
C SER A 79 -18.54 16.11 -11.67
N GLY A 80 -17.22 15.90 -11.76
CA GLY A 80 -16.25 16.96 -11.95
C GLY A 80 -16.03 17.30 -13.42
N GLY A 81 -16.38 18.53 -13.80
CA GLY A 81 -15.95 19.33 -14.97
C GLY A 81 -15.53 18.62 -16.28
N ARG A 82 -16.39 18.70 -17.31
CA ARG A 82 -16.04 18.38 -18.72
C ARG A 82 -15.27 19.53 -19.37
N ARG A 83 -14.05 19.28 -19.88
CA ARG A 83 -13.40 20.13 -20.90
C ARG A 83 -13.41 19.40 -22.24
N SER A 84 -13.78 20.14 -23.31
CA SER A 84 -14.01 19.66 -24.68
C SER A 84 -12.89 18.74 -25.21
N GLY A 85 -13.26 17.61 -25.82
CA GLY A 85 -12.37 16.61 -26.43
C GLY A 85 -12.96 15.20 -26.31
N THR A 86 -12.63 14.30 -27.25
CA THR A 86 -13.08 12.90 -27.19
C THR A 86 -12.53 12.24 -25.92
N PRO A 87 -13.38 11.66 -25.05
CA PRO A 87 -12.93 11.01 -23.83
C PRO A 87 -12.14 9.73 -24.16
N CYS A 88 -10.91 9.61 -23.66
CA CYS A 88 -10.13 8.37 -23.74
C CYS A 88 -10.57 7.28 -22.75
N ILE A 89 -11.52 7.59 -21.86
CA ILE A 89 -12.14 6.63 -20.94
C ILE A 89 -13.61 6.53 -21.31
N ALA A 90 -14.12 5.33 -21.57
CA ALA A 90 -15.53 5.17 -21.88
C ALA A 90 -16.37 5.62 -20.68
N LYS A 91 -17.57 6.16 -20.95
CA LYS A 91 -18.47 6.62 -19.87
C LYS A 91 -18.79 5.52 -18.86
N ASP A 92 -18.82 4.28 -19.32
CA ASP A 92 -19.19 3.11 -18.53
C ASP A 92 -17.98 2.50 -17.78
N ASP A 93 -16.74 2.84 -18.17
CA ASP A 93 -15.51 2.30 -17.57
C ASP A 93 -15.13 2.99 -16.23
N GLY A 94 -15.81 4.09 -15.89
CA GLY A 94 -15.58 4.83 -14.64
C GLY A 94 -14.28 5.63 -14.61
N LEU A 95 -14.06 6.41 -13.55
CA LEU A 95 -12.81 7.18 -13.34
C LEU A 95 -11.73 6.29 -12.70
N PRO A 96 -10.44 6.67 -12.69
CA PRO A 96 -9.48 6.07 -11.79
C PRO A 96 -10.01 6.06 -10.36
N ILE A 97 -9.90 4.92 -9.70
CA ILE A 97 -10.48 4.67 -8.39
C ILE A 97 -9.34 4.64 -7.36
N PRO A 98 -9.22 5.67 -6.51
CA PRO A 98 -8.44 5.56 -5.29
C PRO A 98 -8.89 4.38 -4.46
N LEU A 99 -7.96 3.50 -4.07
CA LEU A 99 -8.23 2.36 -3.20
C LEU A 99 -8.07 2.81 -1.75
N VAL A 100 -8.94 3.70 -1.31
CA VAL A 100 -8.93 4.26 0.06
C VAL A 100 -10.33 4.24 0.65
N PRO A 101 -10.45 4.24 1.99
CA PRO A 101 -11.74 4.28 2.65
C PRO A 101 -12.48 5.55 2.25
N VAL A 102 -13.68 5.38 1.70
CA VAL A 102 -14.63 6.47 1.48
C VAL A 102 -15.64 6.45 2.63
N SER A 103 -15.84 7.60 3.28
CA SER A 103 -16.93 7.72 4.23
C SER A 103 -18.26 7.52 3.49
N ARG A 104 -19.23 6.90 4.16
CA ARG A 104 -20.64 6.86 3.74
C ARG A 104 -21.24 8.24 3.40
N THR A 105 -20.61 9.33 3.84
CA THR A 105 -21.00 10.72 3.55
C THR A 105 -20.46 11.27 2.22
N GLY A 106 -19.75 10.45 1.43
CA GLY A 106 -19.08 10.90 0.19
C GLY A 106 -17.88 11.82 0.45
N LYS A 107 -17.51 12.04 1.71
CA LYS A 107 -16.25 12.70 2.09
C LYS A 107 -15.17 11.64 2.26
N THR A 108 -13.99 11.88 1.71
CA THR A 108 -12.85 11.00 1.97
C THR A 108 -12.53 11.01 3.45
N THR A 109 -12.54 9.84 4.09
CA THR A 109 -11.94 9.64 5.42
C THR A 109 -10.44 9.84 5.32
N VAL A 110 -9.83 10.43 6.33
CA VAL A 110 -8.38 10.56 6.39
C VAL A 110 -7.82 9.15 6.55
N ALA A 111 -7.09 8.66 5.54
CA ALA A 111 -6.43 7.36 5.59
C ALA A 111 -5.06 7.51 6.26
N GLU A 112 -4.70 6.59 7.15
CA GLU A 112 -3.46 6.68 7.92
C GLU A 112 -2.33 5.85 7.31
N THR A 113 -1.11 6.37 7.44
CA THR A 113 0.13 5.70 7.06
C THR A 113 1.19 5.92 8.14
N VAL A 114 2.09 4.96 8.33
CA VAL A 114 3.27 5.12 9.20
C VAL A 114 4.52 5.48 8.38
N ALA A 115 4.48 5.24 7.07
CA ALA A 115 5.59 5.48 6.16
C ALA A 115 5.95 6.97 6.00
N GLU A 116 7.26 7.23 5.96
CA GLU A 116 7.84 8.53 5.61
C GLU A 116 7.49 8.96 4.19
N TYR A 117 7.43 7.96 3.30
CA TYR A 117 7.21 8.08 1.88
C TYR A 117 6.21 6.97 1.47
N PRO A 118 4.91 7.20 1.62
CA PRO A 118 3.91 6.16 1.44
C PRO A 118 3.88 5.61 0.01
N THR A 119 3.43 4.36 -0.09
CA THR A 119 3.06 3.76 -1.37
C THR A 119 1.56 3.89 -1.56
N ILE A 120 1.17 4.58 -2.63
CA ILE A 120 -0.23 4.90 -2.94
C ILE A 120 -0.68 3.99 -4.07
N SER A 121 -1.89 3.44 -3.93
CA SER A 121 -2.45 2.46 -4.86
C SER A 121 -3.82 2.90 -5.36
N TRP A 122 -4.07 2.72 -6.66
CA TRP A 122 -5.36 3.03 -7.30
C TRP A 122 -5.67 2.03 -8.41
N TYR A 123 -6.95 1.83 -8.71
CA TYR A 123 -7.36 1.10 -9.90
C TYR A 123 -7.45 2.04 -11.09
N LEU A 124 -6.79 1.67 -12.18
CA LEU A 124 -6.84 2.35 -13.47
C LEU A 124 -7.81 1.58 -14.38
N PRO A 125 -8.90 2.21 -14.86
CA PRO A 125 -9.77 1.58 -15.84
C PRO A 125 -9.07 1.50 -17.20
N LYS A 126 -9.73 0.84 -18.17
CA LYS A 126 -9.27 0.80 -19.54
C LYS A 126 -9.22 2.22 -20.11
N ILE A 127 -8.10 2.58 -20.74
CA ILE A 127 -7.91 3.89 -21.39
C ILE A 127 -7.59 3.65 -22.86
N THR A 128 -8.39 4.18 -23.76
CA THR A 128 -8.05 4.24 -25.18
C THR A 128 -6.89 5.22 -25.37
N ALA A 129 -5.81 4.76 -25.99
CA ALA A 129 -4.66 5.59 -26.28
C ALA A 129 -4.14 5.23 -27.68
N SER A 130 -3.41 6.14 -28.33
CA SER A 130 -2.73 5.84 -29.59
C SER A 130 -1.25 6.17 -29.46
N SER A 131 -0.42 5.67 -30.38
CA SER A 131 1.01 6.06 -30.39
C SER A 131 1.21 7.54 -30.72
N GLN A 132 0.19 8.20 -31.29
CA GLN A 132 0.18 9.63 -31.58
C GLN A 132 -0.35 10.45 -30.40
N GLU A 133 -1.22 9.85 -29.59
CA GLU A 133 -1.83 10.44 -28.38
C GLU A 133 -1.62 9.48 -27.20
N PRO A 134 -0.39 9.38 -26.67
CA PRO A 134 -0.10 8.50 -25.56
C PRO A 134 -0.68 9.07 -24.27
N ALA A 135 -1.47 8.24 -23.57
CA ALA A 135 -2.07 8.62 -22.31
C ALA A 135 -1.03 8.64 -21.17
N ALA A 136 -1.27 9.48 -20.17
CA ALA A 136 -0.43 9.58 -18.98
C ALA A 136 -1.27 9.84 -17.73
N VAL A 137 -0.72 9.47 -16.57
CA VAL A 137 -1.27 9.79 -15.25
C VAL A 137 -0.34 10.75 -14.53
N GLU A 138 -0.87 11.88 -14.08
CA GLU A 138 -0.20 12.79 -13.16
C GLU A 138 -0.67 12.50 -11.72
N PHE A 139 0.28 12.25 -10.83
CA PHE A 139 0.07 12.20 -9.39
C PHE A 139 0.47 13.54 -8.77
N ILE A 140 -0.39 14.08 -7.91
CA ILE A 140 -0.17 15.35 -7.21
C ILE A 140 -0.36 15.10 -5.71
N LEU A 141 0.62 15.54 -4.91
CA LEU A 141 0.56 15.59 -3.45
C LEU A 141 0.65 17.05 -2.99
N LYS A 142 -0.16 17.38 -1.99
CA LYS A 142 -0.21 18.68 -1.33
C LYS A 142 -0.07 18.54 0.18
N ASP A 143 0.42 19.61 0.80
CA ASP A 143 0.44 19.77 2.25
C ASP A 143 -0.95 20.15 2.82
N GLU A 144 -0.99 20.34 4.14
CA GLU A 144 -2.19 20.77 4.90
C GLU A 144 -2.75 22.13 4.44
N ASN A 145 -1.91 22.98 3.84
CA ASN A 145 -2.29 24.29 3.32
C ASN A 145 -2.80 24.21 1.86
N GLY A 146 -2.80 23.02 1.27
CA GLY A 146 -3.15 22.80 -0.14
C GLY A 146 -2.06 23.22 -1.12
N GLN A 147 -0.85 23.53 -0.65
CA GLN A 147 0.30 23.80 -1.49
C GLN A 147 0.80 22.49 -2.10
N LYS A 148 1.02 22.48 -3.41
CA LYS A 148 1.60 21.33 -4.11
C LYS A 148 3.06 21.15 -3.70
N ILE A 149 3.36 20.06 -3.00
CA ILE A 149 4.71 19.71 -2.56
C ILE A 149 5.36 18.66 -3.45
N TYR A 150 4.58 17.83 -4.15
CA TYR A 150 5.09 16.86 -5.10
C TYR A 150 4.14 16.66 -6.28
N SER A 151 4.71 16.46 -7.47
CA SER A 151 3.99 16.24 -8.74
C SER A 151 4.86 15.33 -9.60
N THR A 152 4.29 14.30 -10.19
CA THR A 152 5.00 13.44 -11.14
C THR A 152 4.02 12.92 -12.20
N SER A 153 4.49 12.76 -13.43
CA SER A 153 3.70 12.24 -14.53
C SER A 153 4.32 10.97 -15.09
N TYR A 154 3.51 9.95 -15.29
CA TYR A 154 3.91 8.67 -15.85
C TYR A 154 3.17 8.41 -17.16
N ALA A 155 3.92 8.19 -18.23
CA ALA A 155 3.39 7.66 -19.47
C ALA A 155 2.83 6.26 -19.22
N LEU A 156 1.61 6.00 -19.69
CA LEU A 156 0.98 4.70 -19.55
C LEU A 156 1.39 3.79 -20.72
N ALA A 157 1.78 2.56 -20.40
CA ALA A 157 2.14 1.59 -21.42
C ALA A 157 0.90 1.17 -22.21
N GLN A 158 0.94 1.39 -23.51
CA GLN A 158 -0.12 1.01 -24.44
C GLN A 158 0.09 -0.42 -24.93
N SER A 159 -1.00 -1.17 -25.10
CA SER A 159 -1.01 -2.46 -25.80
C SER A 159 -1.05 -2.25 -27.32
N ASP A 160 -0.66 -3.29 -28.07
CA ASP A 160 -0.72 -3.29 -29.54
C ASP A 160 -2.14 -3.09 -30.07
N ALA A 161 -3.15 -3.33 -29.25
CA ALA A 161 -4.57 -3.19 -29.58
C ALA A 161 -5.13 -1.77 -29.36
N GLY A 162 -4.28 -0.78 -29.04
CA GLY A 162 -4.72 0.62 -28.99
C GLY A 162 -5.28 1.08 -27.65
N TYR A 163 -4.90 0.46 -26.53
CA TYR A 163 -5.38 0.85 -25.21
C TYR A 163 -4.39 0.51 -24.09
N VAL A 164 -4.55 1.16 -22.95
CA VAL A 164 -3.91 0.81 -21.69
C VAL A 164 -4.78 -0.23 -20.99
N GLU A 165 -4.17 -1.36 -20.61
CA GLU A 165 -4.84 -2.42 -19.87
C GLU A 165 -5.30 -1.93 -18.50
N PRO A 166 -6.53 -2.28 -18.06
CA PRO A 166 -6.99 -1.95 -16.72
C PRO A 166 -6.18 -2.71 -15.66
N GLY A 167 -6.01 -2.10 -14.48
CA GLY A 167 -5.31 -2.76 -13.38
C GLY A 167 -4.99 -1.87 -12.20
N ILE A 168 -4.43 -2.49 -11.15
CA ILE A 168 -4.01 -1.79 -9.94
C ILE A 168 -2.62 -1.20 -10.15
N MET A 169 -2.54 0.12 -10.07
CA MET A 169 -1.31 0.89 -10.14
C MET A 169 -0.80 1.20 -8.73
N ARG A 170 0.52 1.25 -8.57
CA ARG A 170 1.21 1.58 -7.32
C ARG A 170 2.26 2.66 -7.57
N LEU A 171 2.33 3.63 -6.67
CA LEU A 171 3.34 4.68 -6.67
C LEU A 171 3.92 4.86 -5.27
N THR A 172 5.19 4.53 -5.11
CA THR A 172 5.96 4.91 -3.93
C THR A 172 6.52 6.31 -4.13
N ILE A 173 6.27 7.19 -3.16
CA ILE A 173 6.84 8.54 -3.20
C ILE A 173 8.38 8.42 -3.06
N PRO A 174 9.19 9.00 -3.96
CA PRO A 174 10.63 8.79 -3.91
C PRO A 174 11.28 9.64 -2.81
N PRO A 175 12.13 9.07 -1.94
CA PRO A 175 12.82 9.83 -0.89
C PRO A 175 13.76 10.91 -1.44
N PHE A 176 14.20 10.75 -2.69
CA PHE A 176 15.10 11.67 -3.39
C PHE A 176 14.38 12.69 -4.29
N ALA A 177 13.05 12.80 -4.19
CA ALA A 177 12.25 13.72 -5.03
C ALA A 177 12.27 15.20 -4.55
N LYS A 178 13.27 15.60 -3.75
CA LYS A 178 13.38 16.94 -3.13
C LYS A 178 12.17 17.32 -2.27
N ILE A 179 11.50 16.34 -1.70
CA ILE A 179 10.49 16.56 -0.66
C ILE A 179 11.03 16.01 0.66
N PRO A 180 10.79 16.69 1.79
CA PRO A 180 11.07 16.10 3.09
C PRO A 180 10.16 14.87 3.33
N PRO A 181 10.54 13.98 4.25
CA PRO A 181 9.63 12.97 4.79
C PRO A 181 8.31 13.60 5.20
N LEU A 182 7.19 12.91 5.00
CA LEU A 182 5.93 13.34 5.58
C LEU A 182 6.09 13.41 7.10
N GLU A 183 5.50 14.40 7.77
CA GLU A 183 5.70 14.59 9.21
C GLU A 183 4.62 13.86 10.00
N ILE A 184 5.00 13.23 11.10
CA ILE A 184 4.07 12.58 12.03
C ILE A 184 3.05 13.62 12.53
N GLY A 185 1.78 13.25 12.51
CA GLY A 185 0.66 14.07 12.95
C GLY A 185 0.11 15.01 11.89
N LYS A 186 0.82 15.22 10.76
CA LYS A 186 0.36 16.12 9.69
C LYS A 186 -0.56 15.43 8.69
N GLU A 187 -1.55 16.19 8.23
CA GLU A 187 -2.42 15.81 7.13
C GLU A 187 -1.85 16.32 5.79
N TYR A 188 -2.04 15.51 4.77
CA TYR A 188 -1.70 15.79 3.38
C TYR A 188 -2.89 15.41 2.52
N SER A 189 -2.89 15.87 1.26
CA SER A 189 -3.85 15.42 0.28
C SER A 189 -3.21 15.04 -1.03
N TRP A 190 -3.77 14.06 -1.72
CA TRP A 190 -3.33 13.68 -3.05
C TRP A 190 -4.50 13.47 -4.00
N LYS A 191 -4.19 13.56 -5.29
CA LYS A 191 -5.14 13.28 -6.37
C LYS A 191 -4.41 12.83 -7.62
N LEU A 192 -5.17 12.25 -8.53
CA LEU A 192 -4.71 11.77 -9.82
C LEU A 192 -5.37 12.60 -10.92
N LYS A 193 -4.63 12.84 -11.99
CA LYS A 193 -5.17 13.34 -13.26
C LYS A 193 -4.81 12.40 -14.38
N VAL A 194 -5.75 12.14 -15.27
CA VAL A 194 -5.50 11.39 -16.50
C VAL A 194 -5.47 12.37 -17.66
N MET A 195 -4.38 12.31 -18.41
CA MET A 195 -4.17 13.01 -19.66
C MET A 195 -4.37 11.99 -20.78
N CYS A 196 -5.27 12.29 -21.71
CA CYS A 196 -5.48 11.42 -22.88
C CYS A 196 -4.35 11.56 -23.91
N ASP A 197 -3.70 12.72 -23.94
CA ASP A 197 -2.49 12.98 -24.71
C ASP A 197 -1.49 13.72 -23.81
N GLN A 198 -0.41 13.05 -23.43
CA GLN A 198 0.61 13.63 -22.55
C GLN A 198 1.32 14.86 -23.15
N PHE A 199 1.24 15.09 -24.45
CA PHE A 199 1.87 16.23 -25.12
C PHE A 199 0.97 17.47 -25.16
N ASP A 200 -0.34 17.30 -24.94
CA ASP A 200 -1.31 18.38 -24.85
C ASP A 200 -1.83 18.52 -23.43
N ASN A 201 -1.38 19.56 -22.71
CA ASN A 201 -1.87 19.86 -21.36
C ASN A 201 -3.38 20.21 -21.31
N SER A 202 -4.00 20.56 -22.45
CA SER A 202 -5.45 20.73 -22.56
C SER A 202 -6.23 19.40 -22.66
N SER A 203 -5.49 18.29 -22.78
CA SER A 203 -6.01 16.91 -22.79
C SER A 203 -6.27 16.33 -21.41
N VAL A 204 -6.09 17.09 -20.32
CA VAL A 204 -6.54 16.68 -18.98
C VAL A 204 -8.05 16.50 -19.06
N LYS A 205 -8.49 15.25 -19.19
CA LYS A 205 -9.92 14.91 -19.33
C LYS A 205 -10.52 14.43 -18.01
N TYR A 206 -9.69 13.96 -17.09
CA TYR A 206 -10.16 13.39 -15.83
C TYR A 206 -9.29 13.77 -14.65
N GLU A 207 -9.94 14.05 -13.52
CA GLU A 207 -9.33 14.32 -12.24
C GLU A 207 -10.07 13.51 -11.17
N SER A 208 -9.34 12.78 -10.33
CA SER A 208 -9.91 12.02 -9.23
C SER A 208 -10.43 12.94 -8.13
N GLN A 209 -11.22 12.39 -7.22
CA GLN A 209 -11.46 13.06 -5.94
C GLN A 209 -10.13 13.27 -5.20
N GLU A 210 -10.09 14.32 -4.39
CA GLU A 210 -8.96 14.61 -3.53
C GLU A 210 -9.03 13.74 -2.26
N ILE A 211 -7.97 13.00 -2.02
CA ILE A 211 -7.87 12.02 -0.94
C ILE A 211 -7.01 12.58 0.17
N ARG A 212 -7.48 12.48 1.41
CA ARG A 212 -6.71 12.89 2.58
C ARG A 212 -5.91 11.72 3.12
N LEU A 213 -4.66 12.00 3.50
CA LEU A 213 -3.81 11.05 4.22
C LEU A 213 -3.18 11.73 5.43
N LYS A 214 -2.87 10.96 6.46
CA LYS A 214 -2.16 11.44 7.64
C LYS A 214 -1.03 10.49 7.98
N ARG A 215 0.16 11.03 8.23
CA ARG A 215 1.24 10.21 8.79
C ARG A 215 1.05 10.11 10.30
N VAL A 216 1.02 8.90 10.83
CA VAL A 216 0.91 8.61 12.27
C VAL A 216 2.19 7.96 12.78
N ALA A 217 2.42 8.08 14.09
CA ALA A 217 3.48 7.32 14.74
C ALA A 217 3.06 5.86 14.85
N ILE A 218 4.00 4.94 14.65
CA ILE A 218 3.77 3.53 14.95
C ILE A 218 4.05 3.28 16.43
N ASP A 219 3.25 2.43 17.06
CA ASP A 219 3.53 1.95 18.42
C ASP A 219 4.80 1.08 18.40
N PRO A 220 5.80 1.32 19.26
CA PRO A 220 7.05 0.55 19.24
C PRO A 220 6.87 -0.96 19.48
N ALA A 221 5.89 -1.37 20.28
CA ALA A 221 5.58 -2.79 20.48
C ALA A 221 4.98 -3.39 19.21
N LEU A 222 4.08 -2.65 18.53
CA LEU A 222 3.54 -3.07 17.23
C LEU A 222 4.65 -3.15 16.16
N GLU A 223 5.58 -2.21 16.14
CA GLU A 223 6.71 -2.21 15.21
C GLU A 223 7.58 -3.46 15.37
N ASN A 224 7.90 -3.86 16.61
CA ASN A 224 8.63 -5.09 16.89
C ASN A 224 7.87 -6.34 16.39
N LEU A 225 6.56 -6.41 16.65
CA LEU A 225 5.72 -7.52 16.16
C LEU A 225 5.73 -7.61 14.64
N ILE A 226 5.63 -6.47 13.95
CA ILE A 226 5.66 -6.41 12.48
C ILE A 226 7.01 -6.90 11.93
N GLN A 227 8.12 -6.55 12.58
CA GLN A 227 9.45 -6.97 12.11
C GLN A 227 9.60 -8.49 12.08
N GLU A 228 9.08 -9.19 13.09
CA GLU A 228 9.16 -10.64 13.23
C GLU A 228 8.04 -11.39 12.47
N ALA A 229 6.93 -10.70 12.17
CA ALA A 229 5.77 -11.28 11.52
C ALA A 229 6.00 -11.72 10.06
N THR A 230 5.33 -12.81 9.68
CA THR A 230 5.14 -13.22 8.28
C THR A 230 4.32 -12.20 7.50
N PRO A 231 4.36 -12.19 6.15
CA PRO A 231 3.57 -11.25 5.34
C PRO A 231 2.05 -11.26 5.66
N GLN A 232 1.48 -12.43 5.93
CA GLN A 232 0.07 -12.60 6.30
C GLN A 232 -0.22 -12.01 7.69
N GLU A 233 0.64 -12.27 8.68
CA GLU A 233 0.52 -11.68 10.02
C GLU A 233 0.69 -10.17 9.98
N ARG A 234 1.62 -9.65 9.17
CA ARG A 234 1.79 -8.20 8.95
C ARG A 234 0.52 -7.56 8.41
N PHE A 235 -0.15 -8.19 7.45
CA PHE A 235 -1.43 -7.71 6.94
C PHE A 235 -2.46 -7.58 8.08
N ALA A 236 -2.59 -8.62 8.91
CA ALA A 236 -3.52 -8.61 10.04
C ALA A 236 -3.17 -7.53 11.08
N LEU A 237 -1.88 -7.38 11.42
CA LEU A 237 -1.38 -6.37 12.36
C LEU A 237 -1.65 -4.94 11.87
N TYR A 238 -1.31 -4.62 10.63
CA TYR A 238 -1.60 -3.30 10.05
C TYR A 238 -3.10 -3.03 9.99
N ARG A 239 -3.90 -4.03 9.60
CA ARG A 239 -5.36 -3.91 9.55
C ARG A 239 -5.95 -3.61 10.93
N GLN A 240 -5.46 -4.29 11.97
CA GLN A 240 -5.90 -4.07 13.34
C GLN A 240 -5.52 -2.68 13.88
N ALA A 241 -4.40 -2.14 13.41
CA ALA A 241 -3.91 -0.82 13.78
C ALA A 241 -4.49 0.34 12.93
N ASP A 242 -5.44 0.05 12.02
CA ASP A 242 -6.08 1.03 11.11
C ASP A 242 -5.08 1.79 10.21
N VAL A 243 -3.93 1.18 9.92
CA VAL A 243 -2.89 1.77 9.06
C VAL A 243 -3.14 1.38 7.60
N TRP A 244 -4.12 2.05 6.99
CA TRP A 244 -4.72 1.65 5.71
C TRP A 244 -3.72 1.44 4.57
N TYR A 245 -2.77 2.36 4.35
CA TYR A 245 -1.86 2.25 3.21
C TYR A 245 -1.00 0.99 3.32
N GLU A 246 -0.51 0.68 4.52
CA GLU A 246 0.30 -0.48 4.84
C GLU A 246 -0.54 -1.76 4.70
N THR A 247 -1.76 -1.80 5.25
CA THR A 247 -2.70 -2.92 5.06
C THR A 247 -2.93 -3.23 3.58
N LEU A 248 -3.26 -2.22 2.78
CA LEU A 248 -3.53 -2.40 1.35
C LEU A 248 -2.28 -2.87 0.61
N ASN A 249 -1.13 -2.25 0.87
CA ASN A 249 0.11 -2.59 0.18
C ASN A 249 0.56 -4.03 0.49
N THR A 250 0.45 -4.47 1.74
CA THR A 250 0.74 -5.86 2.13
C THR A 250 -0.23 -6.83 1.48
N MET A 251 -1.53 -6.51 1.40
CA MET A 251 -2.50 -7.36 0.69
C MET A 251 -2.17 -7.49 -0.80
N LEU A 252 -1.82 -6.40 -1.47
CA LEU A 252 -1.42 -6.43 -2.89
C LEU A 252 -0.14 -7.25 -3.12
N GLU A 253 0.81 -7.22 -2.16
CA GLU A 253 2.01 -8.07 -2.20
C GLU A 253 1.66 -9.55 -2.04
N LEU A 254 0.78 -9.90 -1.10
CA LEU A 254 0.31 -11.26 -0.89
C LEU A 254 -0.39 -11.83 -2.13
N LEU A 255 -1.29 -11.06 -2.74
CA LEU A 255 -1.98 -11.44 -4.00
C LEU A 255 -0.99 -11.63 -5.15
N GLN A 256 0.05 -10.81 -5.23
CA GLN A 256 1.07 -10.93 -6.27
C GLN A 256 1.93 -12.19 -6.09
N GLN A 257 2.26 -12.55 -4.84
CA GLN A 257 3.08 -13.72 -4.53
C GLN A 257 2.29 -15.02 -4.65
N ASN A 258 0.98 -14.99 -4.37
CA ASN A 258 0.11 -16.16 -4.30
C ASN A 258 -1.15 -15.96 -5.16
N PRO A 259 -1.03 -15.84 -6.50
CA PRO A 259 -2.14 -15.42 -7.37
C PRO A 259 -3.30 -16.43 -7.49
N ASN A 260 -3.11 -17.67 -7.02
CA ASN A 260 -4.12 -18.74 -7.07
C ASN A 260 -4.71 -19.06 -5.68
N ASP A 261 -4.36 -18.28 -4.67
CA ASP A 261 -4.85 -18.47 -3.31
C ASP A 261 -6.27 -17.91 -3.18
N GLN A 262 -7.24 -18.80 -2.99
CA GLN A 262 -8.66 -18.44 -2.89
C GLN A 262 -9.00 -17.71 -1.59
N GLU A 263 -8.24 -17.95 -0.52
CA GLU A 263 -8.45 -17.30 0.76
C GLU A 263 -8.02 -15.83 0.67
N LEU A 264 -6.86 -15.56 0.06
CA LEU A 264 -6.42 -14.20 -0.22
C LEU A 264 -7.36 -13.46 -1.18
N ALA A 265 -7.90 -14.15 -2.19
CA ALA A 265 -8.90 -13.56 -3.08
C ALA A 265 -10.19 -13.16 -2.33
N SER A 266 -10.63 -13.98 -1.36
CA SER A 266 -11.79 -13.68 -0.53
C SER A 266 -11.53 -12.53 0.43
N ALA A 267 -10.37 -12.52 1.10
CA ALA A 267 -9.95 -11.44 1.99
C ALA A 267 -9.78 -10.10 1.24
N TRP A 268 -9.33 -10.14 -0.01
CA TRP A 268 -9.28 -8.98 -0.89
C TRP A 268 -10.67 -8.41 -1.17
N ASP A 269 -11.63 -9.27 -1.49
CA ASP A 269 -13.01 -8.87 -1.77
C ASP A 269 -13.68 -8.25 -0.53
N GLU A 270 -13.41 -8.80 0.66
CA GLU A 270 -13.84 -8.21 1.93
C GLU A 270 -13.21 -6.84 2.20
N LEU A 271 -11.91 -6.70 1.94
CA LEU A 271 -11.19 -5.44 2.10
C LEU A 271 -11.79 -4.35 1.20
N LEU A 272 -12.10 -4.67 -0.07
CA LEU A 272 -12.73 -3.76 -1.01
C LEU A 272 -14.15 -3.36 -0.58
N LYS A 273 -14.98 -4.33 -0.17
CA LYS A 273 -16.33 -4.08 0.36
C LYS A 273 -16.33 -3.12 1.54
N SER A 274 -15.32 -3.26 2.40
CA SER A 274 -15.15 -2.44 3.59
C SER A 274 -14.96 -0.94 3.27
N VAL A 275 -14.48 -0.64 2.06
CA VAL A 275 -14.31 0.72 1.53
C VAL A 275 -15.30 1.07 0.42
N GLY A 276 -16.42 0.34 0.35
CA GLY A 276 -17.51 0.63 -0.58
C GLY A 276 -17.18 0.32 -2.04
N ARG A 277 -16.37 -0.71 -2.28
CA ARG A 277 -15.99 -1.22 -3.60
C ARG A 277 -16.45 -2.65 -3.81
#